data_AF-A0A925WCT4-F1
#
_entry.id   AF-A0A925WCT4-F1
#
_cell.length_a   1.000
_cell.length_b   1.000
_cell.length_c   1.000
_cell.angle_alpha   90.00
_cell.angle_beta   90.00
_cell.angle_gamma   90.00
#
_symmetry.space_group_name_H-M   'P 1'
#
loop_
_entity.id
_entity.type
_entity.pdbx_description
1 polymer ?
#
loop_
_entity_poly.entity_id
_entity_poly.type
_entity_poly.pdbx_seq_one_letter_code
_entity_poly.pdbx_strand_id
1 'polypeptide(L)'
;MKRICLFITLGILLLTAVLWSSRNPRSGASSRANIPSEPATSPPTQALSAPLSVAAQPSGATNAVPDVGAANPPRLAAGEPPAFAAFSGWAEQHLSRAGSANLAEGEALAWKRRQALLELIQSDPEKALGLAVPFRWRTELPEKVTQHFEQWVDARGALEVAVAEVSGPGKQVYRWAVIGEKRFEAYVYGRRRSEPSRADIPLHGIVLENKIAVQVEPLRVLESDEAAHRDGEQSASETCAVCRQAIDYPRTGIAADIGGEMASFCSGDHLTLVSQKWQLAEFGPGGSGAQITAGGGNSWTQGRKSLLYMRVNFPDDLTDPISEANAYGTMDTVNRFYVEGSYNATWIT
;
A
#
# COMPACT_ATOMS: atom_id res chain seq x y z
N MET A 1 -22.16 -47.40 25.72
CA MET A 1 -21.64 -47.17 24.35
C MET A 1 -22.72 -46.91 23.31
N LYS A 2 -23.84 -47.66 23.27
CA LYS A 2 -24.92 -47.45 22.27
C LYS A 2 -25.66 -46.09 22.33
N ARG A 3 -25.71 -45.43 23.49
CA ARG A 3 -26.37 -44.12 23.66
C ARG A 3 -25.53 -42.95 23.14
N ILE A 4 -24.20 -43.07 23.10
CA ILE A 4 -23.30 -41.99 22.65
C ILE A 4 -23.25 -41.94 21.11
N CYS A 5 -23.33 -43.08 20.42
CA CYS A 5 -23.46 -43.10 18.95
C CYS A 5 -24.75 -42.42 18.47
N LEU A 6 -25.85 -42.54 19.21
CA LEU A 6 -27.14 -41.97 18.79
C LEU A 6 -27.13 -40.43 18.79
N PHE A 7 -26.45 -39.80 19.75
CA PHE A 7 -26.33 -38.35 19.83
C PHE A 7 -25.39 -37.78 18.75
N ILE A 8 -24.33 -38.50 18.39
CA ILE A 8 -23.41 -38.08 17.32
C ILE A 8 -24.10 -38.16 15.96
N THR A 9 -24.89 -39.21 15.69
CA THR A 9 -25.64 -39.31 14.43
C THR A 9 -26.76 -38.28 14.31
N LEU A 10 -27.42 -37.91 15.42
CA LEU A 10 -28.45 -36.87 15.43
C LEU A 10 -27.85 -35.47 15.21
N GLY A 11 -26.66 -35.22 15.77
CA GLY A 11 -25.92 -33.95 15.59
C GLY A 11 -25.46 -33.73 14.15
N ILE A 12 -24.99 -34.79 13.46
CA ILE A 12 -24.57 -34.70 12.06
C ILE A 12 -25.75 -34.45 11.12
N LEU A 13 -26.90 -35.09 11.38
CA LEU A 13 -28.14 -34.89 10.60
C LEU A 13 -28.67 -33.45 10.73
N LEU A 14 -28.64 -32.87 11.94
CA LEU A 14 -29.01 -31.48 12.17
C LEU A 14 -28.06 -30.49 11.48
N LEU A 15 -26.75 -30.76 11.48
CA LEU A 15 -25.78 -29.90 10.79
C LEU A 15 -25.97 -29.91 9.26
N THR A 16 -26.29 -31.06 8.68
CA THR A 16 -26.56 -31.17 7.23
C THR A 16 -27.87 -30.49 6.82
N ALA A 17 -28.90 -30.50 7.67
CA ALA A 17 -30.17 -29.83 7.39
C ALA A 17 -30.05 -28.29 7.40
N VAL A 18 -29.23 -27.75 8.32
CA VAL A 18 -28.98 -26.30 8.40
C VAL A 18 -28.18 -25.81 7.19
N LEU A 19 -27.17 -26.56 6.76
CA LEU A 19 -26.34 -26.23 5.57
C LEU A 19 -27.11 -26.35 4.24
N TRP A 20 -28.21 -27.10 4.19
CA TRP A 20 -29.07 -27.19 3.02
C TRP A 20 -30.13 -26.08 2.98
N SER A 21 -30.63 -25.65 4.14
CA SER A 21 -31.57 -24.52 4.26
C SER A 21 -30.94 -23.15 3.93
N SER A 22 -29.62 -23.00 4.10
CA SER A 22 -28.89 -21.75 3.81
C SER A 22 -28.49 -21.59 2.34
N ARG A 23 -28.73 -22.59 1.49
CA ARG A 23 -28.36 -22.57 0.05
C ARG A 23 -29.52 -22.33 -0.93
N ASN A 24 -30.76 -22.21 -0.46
CA ASN A 24 -31.90 -21.89 -1.31
C ASN A 24 -32.52 -20.53 -0.93
N PRO A 25 -32.29 -19.46 -1.70
CA PRO A 25 -33.12 -18.27 -1.60
C PRO A 25 -34.53 -18.61 -2.12
N ARG A 26 -35.51 -18.63 -1.21
CA ARG A 26 -36.93 -18.72 -1.56
C ARG A 26 -37.31 -17.49 -2.39
N SER A 27 -37.78 -17.74 -3.61
CA SER A 27 -38.48 -16.77 -4.44
C SER A 27 -39.75 -16.30 -3.73
N GLY A 28 -39.66 -15.19 -3.00
CA GLY A 28 -40.80 -14.47 -2.47
C GLY A 28 -41.47 -13.68 -3.58
N ALA A 29 -42.57 -14.22 -4.11
CA ALA A 29 -43.49 -13.48 -4.97
C ALA A 29 -44.04 -12.27 -4.18
N SER A 30 -43.65 -11.06 -4.57
CA SER A 30 -44.22 -9.84 -4.00
C SER A 30 -45.58 -9.59 -4.63
N SER A 31 -46.62 -9.82 -3.84
CA SER A 31 -48.00 -9.49 -4.18
C SER A 31 -48.13 -7.98 -4.33
N ARG A 32 -48.58 -7.58 -5.52
CA ARG A 32 -48.83 -6.19 -5.93
C ARG A 32 -50.00 -5.63 -5.11
N ALA A 33 -49.72 -4.84 -4.07
CA ALA A 33 -50.71 -3.99 -3.43
C ALA A 33 -50.77 -2.66 -4.18
N ASN A 34 -51.90 -2.42 -4.85
CA ASN A 34 -52.28 -1.15 -5.46
C ASN A 34 -52.32 -0.05 -4.38
N ILE A 35 -51.65 1.07 -4.63
CA ILE A 35 -52.00 2.36 -4.02
C ILE A 35 -52.34 3.35 -5.15
N PRO A 36 -53.45 4.12 -5.04
CA PRO A 36 -53.97 4.94 -6.13
C PRO A 36 -53.07 6.12 -6.48
N SER A 37 -53.00 6.41 -7.78
CA SER A 37 -52.38 7.59 -8.36
C SER A 37 -53.17 8.86 -7.99
N GLU A 38 -52.51 9.83 -7.35
CA GLU A 38 -52.92 11.23 -7.39
C GLU A 38 -52.10 11.99 -8.46
N PRO A 39 -52.73 12.88 -9.25
CA PRO A 39 -52.08 13.54 -10.37
C PRO A 39 -51.29 14.76 -9.88
N ALA A 40 -49.96 14.71 -9.96
CA ALA A 40 -49.12 15.89 -9.87
C ALA A 40 -49.03 16.56 -11.25
N THR A 41 -49.79 17.64 -11.38
CA THR A 41 -49.82 18.62 -12.47
C THR A 41 -48.42 19.15 -12.80
N SER A 42 -47.98 18.96 -14.04
CA SER A 42 -46.79 19.61 -14.60
C SER A 42 -47.02 21.12 -14.82
N PRO A 43 -46.06 22.00 -14.47
CA PRO A 43 -45.92 23.30 -15.12
C PRO A 43 -44.95 23.22 -16.32
N PRO A 44 -45.04 24.15 -17.28
CA PRO A 44 -44.62 23.94 -18.65
C PRO A 44 -43.13 24.20 -18.89
N THR A 45 -42.62 23.45 -19.87
CA THR A 45 -41.39 23.67 -20.62
C THR A 45 -41.33 25.10 -21.19
N GLN A 46 -40.33 25.88 -20.78
CA GLN A 46 -39.78 26.95 -21.62
C GLN A 46 -38.39 26.53 -22.07
N ALA A 47 -38.30 26.24 -23.36
CA ALA A 47 -37.06 26.08 -24.09
C ALA A 47 -36.46 27.47 -24.35
N LEU A 48 -35.21 27.65 -23.91
CA LEU A 48 -34.31 28.66 -24.47
C LEU A 48 -33.09 27.90 -25.01
N SER A 49 -33.14 27.64 -26.30
CA SER A 49 -32.02 27.15 -27.10
C SER A 49 -31.06 28.30 -27.39
N ALA A 50 -29.78 28.12 -27.09
CA ALA A 50 -28.67 28.54 -27.95
C ALA A 50 -27.38 27.81 -27.53
N PRO A 51 -26.65 27.17 -28.47
CA PRO A 51 -25.43 26.42 -28.18
C PRO A 51 -24.22 27.35 -28.20
N LEU A 52 -23.38 27.30 -27.16
CA LEU A 52 -22.01 27.80 -27.27
C LEU A 52 -21.12 26.66 -27.74
N SER A 53 -20.88 26.68 -29.05
CA SER A 53 -19.81 25.98 -29.72
C SER A 53 -18.48 26.58 -29.24
N VAL A 54 -17.65 25.78 -28.57
CA VAL A 54 -16.20 26.05 -28.49
C VAL A 54 -15.50 24.85 -29.11
N ALA A 55 -14.76 25.17 -30.16
CA ALA A 55 -14.07 24.27 -31.05
C ALA A 55 -13.06 23.39 -30.30
N ALA A 56 -13.11 22.09 -30.58
CA ALA A 56 -11.97 21.22 -30.45
C ALA A 56 -10.93 21.63 -31.50
N GLN A 57 -9.77 22.11 -31.07
CA GLN A 57 -8.58 22.14 -31.91
C GLN A 57 -7.69 20.93 -31.58
N PRO A 58 -7.32 20.13 -32.58
CA PRO A 58 -6.30 19.11 -32.46
C PRO A 58 -4.94 19.79 -32.64
N SER A 59 -4.13 19.86 -31.58
CA SER A 59 -2.71 20.16 -31.72
C SER A 59 -1.94 18.91 -31.32
N GLY A 60 -1.48 18.20 -32.35
CA GLY A 60 -0.52 17.12 -32.20
C GLY A 60 0.77 17.67 -31.61
N ALA A 61 1.09 17.21 -30.41
CA ALA A 61 2.45 17.17 -29.91
C ALA A 61 2.87 15.71 -29.99
N THR A 62 3.68 15.44 -31.01
CA THR A 62 4.37 14.18 -31.24
C THR A 62 5.17 13.80 -29.99
N ASN A 63 5.12 12.52 -29.66
CA ASN A 63 5.79 11.86 -28.54
C ASN A 63 7.23 12.34 -28.27
N ALA A 64 7.51 12.65 -27.01
CA ALA A 64 8.80 12.37 -26.39
C ALA A 64 8.51 11.74 -25.02
N VAL A 65 8.38 10.41 -25.03
CA VAL A 65 8.44 9.56 -23.84
C VAL A 65 9.81 9.80 -23.18
N PRO A 66 9.91 10.17 -21.90
CA PRO A 66 11.14 9.89 -21.19
C PRO A 66 11.22 8.37 -21.12
N ASP A 67 12.19 7.82 -21.86
CA ASP A 67 12.59 6.42 -21.79
C ASP A 67 13.03 6.10 -20.35
N VAL A 68 12.05 5.68 -19.54
CA VAL A 68 12.25 5.01 -18.26
C VAL A 68 11.94 3.54 -18.53
N GLY A 69 12.74 2.94 -19.40
CA GLY A 69 12.46 1.65 -20.01
C GLY A 69 13.70 0.91 -20.49
N ALA A 70 14.82 1.08 -19.79
CA ALA A 70 15.92 0.12 -19.82
C ALA A 70 16.70 0.23 -18.51
N ALA A 71 16.71 -0.86 -17.74
CA ALA A 71 17.77 -1.13 -16.80
C ALA A 71 19.07 -1.22 -17.60
N ASN A 72 19.72 -0.07 -17.80
CA ASN A 72 21.12 -0.05 -18.16
C ASN A 72 21.88 -0.66 -16.97
N PRO A 73 22.90 -1.51 -17.21
CA PRO A 73 23.81 -1.89 -16.13
C PRO A 73 24.34 -0.59 -15.49
N PRO A 74 24.64 -0.57 -14.19
CA PRO A 74 25.07 0.65 -13.51
C PRO A 74 26.30 1.18 -14.25
N ARG A 75 26.09 2.22 -15.06
CA ARG A 75 27.18 2.95 -15.68
C ARG A 75 27.81 3.70 -14.53
N LEU A 76 28.96 3.20 -14.06
CA LEU A 76 29.83 3.81 -13.05
C LEU A 76 29.71 5.34 -13.10
N ALA A 77 28.90 5.88 -12.20
CA ALA A 77 28.70 7.32 -12.13
C ALA A 77 29.98 7.90 -11.52
N ALA A 78 30.63 8.81 -12.24
CA ALA A 78 31.81 9.50 -11.73
C ALA A 78 31.43 10.24 -10.43
N GLY A 79 31.84 9.70 -9.28
CA GLY A 79 31.49 10.21 -7.94
C GLY A 79 31.00 9.15 -6.93
N GLU A 80 30.89 7.89 -7.34
CA GLU A 80 30.56 6.78 -6.45
C GLU A 80 31.75 6.43 -5.51
N PRO A 81 31.52 6.12 -4.21
CA PRO A 81 32.62 5.76 -3.32
C PRO A 81 33.33 4.50 -3.82
N PRO A 82 34.68 4.41 -3.74
CA PRO A 82 35.46 3.34 -4.38
C PRO A 82 35.03 1.91 -4.02
N ALA A 83 34.51 1.70 -2.81
CA ALA A 83 34.07 0.40 -2.34
C ALA A 83 32.88 -0.16 -3.14
N PHE A 84 31.94 0.69 -3.55
CA PHE A 84 30.75 0.25 -4.30
C PHE A 84 31.11 -0.05 -5.76
N ALA A 85 31.86 0.84 -6.41
CA ALA A 85 32.36 0.66 -7.77
C ALA A 85 33.24 -0.60 -7.93
N ALA A 86 34.09 -0.89 -6.94
CA ALA A 86 34.92 -2.10 -6.97
C ALA A 86 34.08 -3.37 -6.84
N PHE A 87 33.10 -3.39 -5.93
CA PHE A 87 32.20 -4.53 -5.77
C PHE A 87 31.29 -4.74 -6.99
N SER A 88 30.72 -3.68 -7.55
CA SER A 88 29.86 -3.76 -8.73
C SER A 88 30.60 -4.32 -9.94
N GLY A 89 31.85 -3.87 -10.16
CA GLY A 89 32.71 -4.43 -11.20
C GLY A 89 32.96 -5.94 -11.02
N TRP A 90 33.24 -6.38 -9.78
CA TRP A 90 33.40 -7.80 -9.48
C TRP A 90 32.10 -8.60 -9.67
N ALA A 91 30.96 -8.08 -9.21
CA ALA A 91 29.66 -8.75 -9.29
C ALA A 91 29.26 -8.99 -10.74
N GLU A 92 29.36 -7.98 -11.60
CA GLU A 92 29.05 -8.11 -13.03
C GLU A 92 30.03 -9.06 -13.75
N GLN A 93 31.31 -9.05 -13.38
CA GLN A 93 32.27 -10.01 -13.91
C GLN A 93 31.92 -11.45 -13.49
N HIS A 94 31.52 -11.66 -12.24
CA HIS A 94 31.15 -12.98 -11.72
C HIS A 94 29.92 -13.53 -12.46
N LEU A 95 28.89 -12.68 -12.62
CA LEU A 95 27.64 -13.05 -13.28
C LEU A 95 27.81 -13.26 -14.80
N SER A 96 28.66 -12.47 -15.47
CA SER A 96 28.91 -12.61 -16.91
C SER A 96 29.78 -13.80 -17.29
N ARG A 97 30.68 -14.25 -16.40
CA ARG A 97 31.61 -15.36 -16.65
C ARG A 97 31.25 -16.67 -15.95
N ALA A 98 29.96 -16.87 -15.64
CA ALA A 98 29.46 -18.07 -14.97
C ALA A 98 30.27 -18.45 -13.70
N GLY A 99 30.60 -17.46 -12.88
CA GLY A 99 31.26 -17.68 -11.59
C GLY A 99 32.79 -17.78 -11.63
N SER A 100 33.45 -17.43 -12.74
CA SER A 100 34.91 -17.53 -12.86
C SER A 100 35.70 -16.51 -12.03
N ALA A 101 35.05 -15.52 -11.41
CA ALA A 101 35.71 -14.51 -10.60
C ALA A 101 36.11 -15.08 -9.23
N ASN A 102 37.21 -14.61 -8.66
CA ASN A 102 37.70 -15.10 -7.37
C ASN A 102 36.68 -14.82 -6.27
N LEU A 103 36.16 -15.88 -5.64
CA LEU A 103 35.11 -15.78 -4.63
C LEU A 103 35.59 -15.10 -3.34
N ALA A 104 36.84 -15.36 -2.92
CA ALA A 104 37.40 -14.74 -1.72
C ALA A 104 37.60 -13.23 -1.90
N GLU A 105 37.94 -12.81 -3.12
CA GLU A 105 37.98 -11.39 -3.48
C GLU A 105 36.59 -10.75 -3.43
N GLY A 106 35.58 -11.44 -3.97
CA GLY A 106 34.19 -10.99 -3.92
C GLY A 106 33.65 -10.81 -2.52
N GLU A 107 33.92 -11.77 -1.64
CA GLU A 107 33.56 -11.70 -0.22
C GLU A 107 34.22 -10.49 0.47
N ALA A 108 35.52 -10.28 0.24
CA ALA A 108 36.24 -9.13 0.80
C ALA A 108 35.70 -7.78 0.26
N LEU A 109 35.33 -7.71 -1.02
CA LEU A 109 34.74 -6.51 -1.63
C LEU A 109 33.32 -6.25 -1.10
N ALA A 110 32.50 -7.29 -0.95
CA ALA A 110 31.15 -7.18 -0.39
C ALA A 110 31.19 -6.68 1.07
N TRP A 111 32.14 -7.19 1.87
CA TRP A 111 32.33 -6.72 3.23
C TRP A 111 32.76 -5.23 3.28
N LYS A 112 33.68 -4.80 2.41
CA LYS A 112 34.08 -3.38 2.33
C LYS A 112 32.91 -2.48 1.92
N ARG A 113 32.10 -2.92 0.94
CA ARG A 113 30.88 -2.22 0.54
C ARG A 113 29.91 -2.10 1.72
N ARG A 114 29.69 -3.18 2.46
CA ARG A 114 28.82 -3.19 3.66
C ARG A 114 29.22 -2.12 4.67
N GLN A 115 30.51 -2.00 4.98
CA GLN A 115 31.02 -0.98 5.91
C GLN A 115 30.75 0.44 5.38
N ALA A 116 31.04 0.69 4.10
CA ALA A 116 30.77 1.99 3.49
C ALA A 116 29.26 2.32 3.46
N LEU A 117 28.40 1.32 3.27
CA LEU A 117 26.94 1.49 3.28
C LEU A 117 26.43 1.83 4.69
N LEU A 118 26.98 1.23 5.73
CA LEU A 118 26.62 1.55 7.12
C LEU A 118 26.92 3.01 7.49
N GLU A 119 28.03 3.56 6.97
CA GLU A 119 28.37 4.97 7.12
C GLU A 119 27.41 5.88 6.33
N LEU A 120 27.06 5.49 5.10
CA LEU A 120 26.10 6.23 4.27
C LEU A 120 24.69 6.23 4.86
N ILE A 121 24.20 5.12 5.41
CA ILE A 121 22.87 5.09 6.06
C ILE A 121 22.74 6.22 7.09
N GLN A 122 23.82 6.52 7.82
CA GLN A 122 23.81 7.54 8.88
C GLN A 122 24.00 8.96 8.34
N SER A 123 24.89 9.13 7.37
CA SER A 123 25.31 10.44 6.88
C SER A 123 24.47 10.95 5.69
N ASP A 124 24.05 10.05 4.81
CA ASP A 124 23.30 10.32 3.59
C ASP A 124 22.39 9.12 3.23
N PRO A 125 21.25 8.95 3.92
CA PRO A 125 20.36 7.82 3.70
C PRO A 125 19.75 7.78 2.29
N GLU A 126 19.64 8.92 1.60
CA GLU A 126 19.17 8.99 0.21
C GLU A 126 20.18 8.30 -0.72
N LYS A 127 21.46 8.65 -0.57
CA LYS A 127 22.54 8.00 -1.31
C LYS A 127 22.70 6.52 -0.94
N ALA A 128 22.49 6.16 0.33
CA ALA A 128 22.52 4.76 0.76
C ALA A 128 21.47 3.92 0.02
N LEU A 129 20.23 4.41 -0.07
CA LEU A 129 19.14 3.74 -0.80
C LEU A 129 19.44 3.65 -2.31
N GLY A 130 19.99 4.71 -2.90
CA GLY A 130 20.38 4.71 -4.32
C GLY A 130 21.54 3.76 -4.65
N LEU A 131 22.32 3.33 -3.66
CA LEU A 131 23.43 2.38 -3.81
C LEU A 131 23.09 0.98 -3.29
N ALA A 132 21.81 0.71 -2.98
CA ALA A 132 21.36 -0.59 -2.54
C ALA A 132 21.64 -1.68 -3.59
N VAL A 133 21.87 -2.92 -3.14
CA VAL A 133 22.13 -4.05 -4.04
C VAL A 133 20.88 -4.36 -4.88
N PRO A 134 21.03 -4.48 -6.21
CA PRO A 134 19.95 -4.91 -7.10
C PRO A 134 19.40 -6.28 -6.72
N PHE A 135 18.13 -6.56 -7.05
CA PHE A 135 17.47 -7.84 -6.79
C PHE A 135 18.25 -9.01 -7.38
N ARG A 136 18.64 -8.91 -8.65
CA ARG A 136 19.44 -9.91 -9.34
C ARG A 136 20.68 -10.36 -8.54
N TRP A 137 21.40 -9.42 -7.93
CA TRP A 137 22.60 -9.75 -7.14
C TRP A 137 22.25 -10.49 -5.86
N ARG A 138 21.11 -10.17 -5.22
CA ARG A 138 20.61 -10.86 -4.02
C ARG A 138 20.25 -12.32 -4.31
N THR A 139 19.80 -12.63 -5.52
CA THR A 139 19.35 -13.97 -5.91
C THR A 139 20.40 -14.82 -6.63
N GLU A 140 21.28 -14.21 -7.42
CA GLU A 140 22.23 -14.95 -8.27
C GLU A 140 23.64 -15.08 -7.68
N LEU A 141 24.05 -14.20 -6.74
CA LEU A 141 25.39 -14.27 -6.16
C LEU A 141 25.50 -15.33 -5.07
N PRO A 142 26.69 -15.92 -4.86
CA PRO A 142 26.88 -16.94 -3.83
C PRO A 142 26.59 -16.45 -2.40
N GLU A 143 26.12 -17.36 -1.54
CA GLU A 143 25.75 -17.06 -0.15
C GLU A 143 26.87 -16.36 0.65
N LYS A 144 28.12 -16.77 0.43
CA LYS A 144 29.30 -16.13 1.06
C LYS A 144 29.42 -14.63 0.78
N VAL A 145 28.83 -14.17 -0.32
CA VAL A 145 28.79 -12.76 -0.71
C VAL A 145 27.50 -12.12 -0.22
N THR A 146 26.35 -12.75 -0.44
CA THR A 146 25.04 -12.17 -0.11
C THR A 146 24.81 -12.03 1.40
N GLN A 147 25.48 -12.83 2.25
CA GLN A 147 25.47 -12.65 3.71
C GLN A 147 25.94 -11.26 4.17
N HIS A 148 26.70 -10.54 3.32
CA HIS A 148 27.17 -9.20 3.62
C HIS A 148 26.22 -8.10 3.18
N PHE A 149 25.15 -8.42 2.46
CA PHE A 149 24.21 -7.43 1.95
C PHE A 149 23.28 -6.89 3.04
N GLU A 150 22.71 -5.74 2.73
CA GLU A 150 21.57 -5.15 3.40
C GLU A 150 20.29 -5.94 3.14
N GLN A 151 19.36 -5.84 4.08
CA GLN A 151 18.03 -6.42 3.95
C GLN A 151 17.04 -5.32 3.56
N TRP A 152 16.29 -5.52 2.47
CA TRP A 152 15.13 -4.69 2.15
C TRP A 152 14.00 -4.96 3.14
N VAL A 153 13.36 -3.90 3.60
CA VAL A 153 12.14 -3.95 4.40
C VAL A 153 11.05 -3.18 3.69
N ASP A 154 9.95 -3.87 3.41
CA ASP A 154 8.73 -3.33 2.83
C ASP A 154 7.56 -3.75 3.72
N ALA A 155 7.08 -2.85 4.56
CA ALA A 155 6.04 -3.17 5.52
C ALA A 155 5.29 -1.92 5.98
N ARG A 156 4.14 -2.13 6.60
CA ARG A 156 3.52 -1.12 7.44
C ARG A 156 4.17 -1.13 8.82
N GLY A 157 4.39 0.06 9.38
CA GLY A 157 5.01 0.21 10.68
C GLY A 157 4.81 1.59 11.27
N ALA A 158 5.48 1.85 12.39
CA ALA A 158 5.47 3.15 13.04
C ALA A 158 6.81 3.86 12.85
N LEU A 159 6.76 5.15 12.47
CA LEU A 159 7.89 6.06 12.58
C LEU A 159 7.74 6.80 13.90
N GLU A 160 8.61 6.52 14.87
CA GLU A 160 8.61 7.16 16.18
C GLU A 160 9.66 8.27 16.21
N VAL A 161 9.28 9.45 16.69
CA VAL A 161 10.18 10.60 16.83
C VAL A 161 10.19 11.06 18.29
N ALA A 162 11.39 11.16 18.86
CA ALA A 162 11.59 11.77 20.18
C ALA A 162 12.54 12.95 20.06
N VAL A 163 12.27 14.01 20.83
CA VAL A 163 13.16 15.17 20.93
C VAL A 163 13.64 15.25 22.37
N ALA A 164 14.95 15.16 22.57
CA ALA A 164 15.56 15.41 23.87
C ALA A 164 16.17 16.81 23.88
N GLU A 165 15.96 17.50 24.99
CA GLU A 165 16.74 18.68 25.35
C GLU A 165 17.97 18.17 26.12
N VAL A 166 19.15 18.35 25.53
CA VAL A 166 20.41 18.02 26.21
C VAL A 166 20.77 19.21 27.08
N SER A 167 21.26 19.00 28.30
CA SER A 167 21.67 20.11 29.20
C SER A 167 22.77 20.96 28.53
N GLY A 168 22.36 22.05 27.87
CA GLY A 168 23.16 22.92 26.99
C GLY A 168 22.32 23.49 25.85
N PRO A 169 22.88 24.35 24.96
CA PRO A 169 22.15 24.83 23.79
C PRO A 169 22.09 23.73 22.73
N GLY A 170 21.08 22.85 22.80
CA GLY A 170 20.88 21.82 21.79
C GLY A 170 19.62 20.98 21.96
N LYS A 171 18.85 20.83 20.89
CA LYS A 171 17.81 19.80 20.76
C LYS A 171 18.36 18.66 19.93
N GLN A 172 18.25 17.43 20.43
CA GLN A 172 18.58 16.23 19.67
C GLN A 172 17.30 15.50 19.27
N VAL A 173 17.19 15.11 18.01
CA VAL A 173 16.04 14.37 17.50
C VAL A 173 16.46 12.92 17.24
N TYR A 174 15.77 12.00 17.91
CA TYR A 174 15.91 10.56 17.72
C TYR A 174 14.73 10.05 16.89
N ARG A 175 14.99 9.09 16.01
CA ARG A 175 13.95 8.45 15.19
C ARG A 175 14.11 6.95 15.23
N TRP A 176 12.99 6.25 15.32
CA TRP A 176 12.94 4.80 15.20
C TRP A 176 11.88 4.36 14.21
N ALA A 177 12.17 3.31 13.45
CA ALA A 177 11.19 2.59 12.67
C ALA A 177 10.83 1.30 13.41
N VAL A 178 9.57 1.14 13.77
CA VAL A 178 9.03 -0.07 14.39
C VAL A 178 8.27 -0.85 13.33
N ILE A 179 8.78 -2.02 12.98
CA ILE A 179 8.24 -2.89 11.93
C ILE A 179 8.11 -4.29 12.51
N GLY A 180 6.86 -4.75 12.66
CA GLY A 180 6.55 -5.93 13.48
C GLY A 180 7.08 -5.75 14.91
N GLU A 181 7.88 -6.71 15.38
CA GLU A 181 8.50 -6.66 16.71
C GLU A 181 9.89 -6.00 16.73
N LYS A 182 10.42 -5.61 15.56
CA LYS A 182 11.76 -5.03 15.45
C LYS A 182 11.70 -3.51 15.50
N ARG A 183 12.67 -2.90 16.19
CA ARG A 183 12.82 -1.45 16.31
C ARG A 183 14.22 -1.04 15.84
N PHE A 184 14.28 -0.35 14.71
CA PHE A 184 15.52 0.11 14.09
C PHE A 184 15.75 1.59 14.37
N GLU A 185 17.00 2.01 14.50
CA GLU A 185 17.38 3.42 14.48
C GLU A 185 17.20 3.95 13.05
N ALA A 186 16.31 4.93 12.88
CA ALA A 186 15.87 5.39 11.57
C ALA A 186 16.61 6.64 11.12
N TYR A 187 17.19 6.56 9.93
CA TYR A 187 17.81 7.67 9.23
C TYR A 187 16.96 8.05 8.03
N VAL A 188 16.61 9.33 7.95
CA VAL A 188 15.59 9.85 7.05
C VAL A 188 16.10 11.07 6.28
N TYR A 189 15.54 11.30 5.10
CA TYR A 189 15.81 12.46 4.26
C TYR A 189 14.51 13.12 3.80
N GLY A 190 14.63 14.19 3.01
CA GLY A 190 13.48 14.91 2.45
C GLY A 190 12.42 15.30 3.50
N ARG A 191 11.14 15.11 3.15
CA ARG A 191 9.99 15.43 4.01
C ARG A 191 10.00 14.69 5.35
N ARG A 192 10.54 13.47 5.41
CA ARG A 192 10.53 12.63 6.62
C ARG A 192 11.38 13.22 7.75
N ARG A 193 12.29 14.17 7.45
CA ARG A 193 13.02 14.94 8.48
C ARG A 193 12.10 15.78 9.36
N SER A 194 11.00 16.27 8.82
CA SER A 194 10.02 17.09 9.54
C SER A 194 8.72 16.32 9.86
N GLU A 195 8.71 15.02 9.60
CA GLU A 195 7.56 14.16 9.87
C GLU A 195 7.48 13.87 11.38
N PRO A 196 6.32 14.10 12.03
CA PRO A 196 6.12 13.73 13.43
C PRO A 196 5.97 12.21 13.57
N SER A 197 5.79 11.72 14.79
CA SER A 197 5.48 10.31 15.01
C SER A 197 4.22 9.90 14.24
N ARG A 198 4.31 8.78 13.51
CA ARG A 198 3.21 8.17 12.74
C ARG A 198 3.11 6.70 13.08
N ALA A 199 1.89 6.21 13.21
CA ALA A 199 1.59 4.80 13.36
C ALA A 199 1.03 4.27 12.04
N ASP A 200 1.30 3.00 11.75
CA ASP A 200 0.73 2.26 10.63
C ASP A 200 0.85 2.97 9.26
N ILE A 201 2.07 3.38 8.90
CA ILE A 201 2.39 3.95 7.58
C ILE A 201 3.27 2.99 6.78
N PRO A 202 3.24 3.06 5.43
CA PRO A 202 4.22 2.37 4.60
C PRO A 202 5.63 2.85 4.92
N LEU A 203 6.49 1.89 5.30
CA LEU A 203 7.91 2.09 5.55
C LEU A 203 8.70 1.18 4.63
N HIS A 204 9.39 1.81 3.69
CA HIS A 204 10.32 1.16 2.77
C HIS A 204 11.73 1.57 3.11
N GLY A 205 12.67 0.64 3.06
CA GLY A 205 14.06 0.98 3.33
C GLY A 205 15.01 -0.21 3.30
N ILE A 206 16.28 0.11 3.50
CA ILE A 206 17.34 -0.87 3.65
C ILE A 206 17.83 -0.90 5.09
N VAL A 207 17.91 -2.11 5.64
CA VAL A 207 18.37 -2.38 7.00
C VAL A 207 19.76 -2.98 6.97
N LEU A 208 20.63 -2.43 7.81
CA LEU A 208 21.93 -2.98 8.10
C LEU A 208 22.18 -2.92 9.60
N GLU A 209 22.47 -4.08 10.20
CA GLU A 209 22.60 -4.23 11.65
C GLU A 209 21.29 -3.81 12.35
N ASN A 210 21.29 -2.70 13.10
CA ASN A 210 20.11 -2.14 13.75
C ASN A 210 19.71 -0.76 13.18
N LYS A 211 20.26 -0.38 12.03
CA LYS A 211 20.03 0.92 11.39
C LYS A 211 19.23 0.74 10.11
N ILE A 212 18.31 1.66 9.85
CA ILE A 212 17.51 1.68 8.64
C ILE A 212 17.62 3.03 7.94
N ALA A 213 17.92 3.02 6.64
CA ALA A 213 17.68 4.18 5.79
C ALA A 213 16.25 4.07 5.25
N VAL A 214 15.39 5.04 5.60
CA VAL A 214 13.97 5.01 5.25
C VAL A 214 13.74 5.86 4.01
N GLN A 215 13.12 5.26 3.00
CA GLN A 215 12.74 5.93 1.75
C GLN A 215 11.70 7.02 2.01
N VAL A 216 11.79 8.11 1.26
CA VAL A 216 10.86 9.25 1.40
C VAL A 216 9.47 8.92 0.87
N GLU A 217 9.35 8.16 -0.21
CA GLU A 217 8.08 7.83 -0.82
C GLU A 217 7.37 6.69 -0.07
N PRO A 218 6.02 6.74 0.05
CA PRO A 218 5.24 5.65 0.64
C PRO A 218 5.10 4.44 -0.29
N LEU A 219 5.52 4.57 -1.55
CA LEU A 219 5.54 3.51 -2.55
C LEU A 219 6.98 3.24 -2.95
N ARG A 220 7.40 1.97 -2.95
CA ARG A 220 8.68 1.54 -3.51
C ARG A 220 8.46 0.90 -4.88
N VAL A 221 9.01 1.50 -5.93
CA VAL A 221 9.05 0.88 -7.25
C VAL A 221 9.92 -0.38 -7.18
N LEU A 222 9.38 -1.50 -7.66
CA LEU A 222 10.08 -2.78 -7.68
C LEU A 222 10.87 -2.94 -8.98
N GLU A 223 12.02 -3.59 -8.89
CA GLU A 223 12.75 -4.04 -10.08
C GLU A 223 11.91 -5.07 -10.85
N SER A 224 12.11 -5.17 -12.17
CA SER A 224 11.24 -6.00 -13.01
C SER A 224 11.33 -7.49 -12.65
N ASP A 225 12.53 -7.96 -12.35
CA ASP A 225 12.83 -9.30 -11.84
C ASP A 225 12.33 -9.51 -10.40
N GLU A 226 12.46 -8.50 -9.52
CA GLU A 226 11.90 -8.55 -8.16
C GLU A 226 10.39 -8.73 -8.17
N ALA A 227 9.67 -7.92 -8.93
CA ALA A 227 8.22 -8.05 -8.97
C ALA A 227 7.78 -9.34 -9.68
N ALA A 228 8.48 -9.78 -10.73
CA ALA A 228 8.18 -11.08 -11.35
C ALA A 228 8.39 -12.27 -10.37
N HIS A 229 9.37 -12.15 -9.47
CA HIS A 229 9.56 -13.12 -8.39
C HIS A 229 8.40 -13.08 -7.38
N ARG A 230 7.93 -11.89 -7.00
CA ARG A 230 6.81 -11.72 -6.05
C ARG A 230 5.45 -12.11 -6.63
N ASP A 231 5.20 -11.92 -7.92
CA ASP A 231 3.95 -12.33 -8.59
C ASP A 231 3.64 -13.83 -8.37
N GLY A 232 4.68 -14.67 -8.32
CA GLY A 232 4.56 -16.10 -8.07
C GLY A 232 4.17 -16.47 -6.63
N GLU A 233 4.40 -15.56 -5.67
CA GLU A 233 4.10 -15.72 -4.24
C GLU A 233 2.85 -14.94 -3.79
N GLN A 234 2.58 -13.80 -4.42
CA GLN A 234 1.50 -12.87 -4.12
C GLN A 234 0.89 -12.44 -5.46
N SER A 235 -0.35 -12.85 -5.75
CA SER A 235 -1.00 -12.56 -7.03
C SER A 235 -1.09 -11.05 -7.28
N ALA A 236 -0.13 -10.53 -8.03
CA ALA A 236 -0.16 -9.19 -8.57
C ALA A 236 -1.44 -9.01 -9.36
N SER A 237 -2.10 -7.86 -9.21
CA SER A 237 -3.21 -7.57 -10.10
C SER A 237 -2.66 -7.32 -11.51
N GLU A 238 -3.09 -8.13 -12.49
CA GLU A 238 -2.88 -7.90 -13.95
C GLU A 238 -3.63 -6.65 -14.45
N THR A 239 -4.06 -5.77 -13.55
CA THR A 239 -4.82 -4.55 -13.86
C THR A 239 -4.22 -3.37 -13.12
N CYS A 240 -4.32 -2.18 -13.73
CA CYS A 240 -3.89 -0.96 -13.08
C CYS A 240 -4.72 -0.66 -11.83
N ALA A 241 -4.06 -0.39 -10.70
CA ALA A 241 -4.71 -0.03 -9.44
C ALA A 241 -5.58 1.25 -9.52
N VAL A 242 -5.36 2.10 -10.53
CA VAL A 242 -6.10 3.35 -10.73
C VAL A 242 -7.26 3.17 -11.73
N CYS A 243 -6.94 2.82 -12.98
CA CYS A 243 -7.92 2.82 -14.08
C CYS A 243 -8.47 1.43 -14.44
N ARG A 244 -7.99 0.36 -13.77
CA ARG A 244 -8.34 -1.05 -14.00
C ARG A 244 -8.10 -1.57 -15.42
N GLN A 245 -7.34 -0.85 -16.25
CA GLN A 245 -6.89 -1.38 -17.55
C GLN A 245 -5.96 -2.56 -17.33
N ALA A 246 -6.05 -3.57 -18.18
CA ALA A 246 -5.14 -4.71 -18.15
C ALA A 246 -3.69 -4.24 -18.36
N ILE A 247 -2.77 -4.84 -17.62
CA ILE A 247 -1.33 -4.59 -17.69
C ILE A 247 -0.67 -5.94 -17.94
N ASP A 248 0.19 -6.02 -18.95
CA ASP A 248 1.03 -7.19 -19.21
C ASP A 248 2.37 -7.00 -18.49
N TYR A 249 2.44 -7.41 -17.22
CA TYR A 249 3.66 -7.34 -16.42
C TYR A 249 4.56 -8.58 -16.66
N PRO A 250 5.90 -8.47 -16.76
CA PRO A 250 6.76 -7.29 -16.63
C PRO A 250 7.01 -6.51 -17.95
N ARG A 251 6.35 -6.89 -19.05
CA ARG A 251 6.58 -6.26 -20.37
C ARG A 251 6.13 -4.81 -20.45
N THR A 252 5.08 -4.47 -19.72
CA THR A 252 4.40 -3.18 -19.70
C THR A 252 3.95 -2.88 -18.28
N GLY A 253 4.07 -1.62 -17.86
CA GLY A 253 3.66 -1.18 -16.53
C GLY A 253 4.77 -1.20 -15.48
N ILE A 254 4.41 -0.72 -14.30
CA ILE A 254 5.30 -0.49 -13.16
C ILE A 254 4.68 -1.21 -11.96
N ALA A 255 5.43 -2.09 -11.32
CA ALA A 255 5.05 -2.68 -10.05
C ALA A 255 5.65 -1.85 -8.91
N ALA A 256 4.86 -1.59 -7.87
CA ALA A 256 5.35 -0.96 -6.66
C ALA A 256 4.77 -1.64 -5.41
N ASP A 257 5.57 -1.68 -4.36
CA ASP A 257 5.16 -2.11 -3.04
C ASP A 257 4.58 -0.93 -2.26
N ILE A 258 3.48 -1.20 -1.54
CA ILE A 258 2.76 -0.31 -0.64
C ILE A 258 2.69 -0.99 0.72
N GLY A 259 3.72 -0.80 1.55
CA GLY A 259 3.75 -1.33 2.92
C GLY A 259 3.59 -2.87 3.03
N GLY A 260 4.09 -3.63 2.07
CA GLY A 260 4.05 -5.10 2.01
C GLY A 260 3.01 -5.66 1.03
N GLU A 261 2.18 -4.82 0.41
CA GLU A 261 1.26 -5.20 -0.65
C GLU A 261 1.76 -4.68 -2.00
N MET A 262 1.73 -5.52 -3.03
CA MET A 262 2.16 -5.12 -4.36
C MET A 262 0.99 -4.59 -5.21
N ALA A 263 1.22 -3.49 -5.91
CA ALA A 263 0.27 -2.87 -6.82
C ALA A 263 0.92 -2.57 -8.19
N SER A 264 0.11 -2.72 -9.25
CA SER A 264 0.55 -2.53 -10.64
C SER A 264 -0.03 -1.23 -11.23
N PHE A 265 0.78 -0.52 -12.01
CA PHE A 265 0.44 0.76 -12.61
C PHE A 265 0.76 0.77 -14.10
N CYS A 266 -0.14 1.28 -14.95
CA CYS A 266 0.10 1.34 -16.39
C CYS A 266 1.02 2.49 -16.81
N SER A 267 1.24 3.48 -15.95
CA SER A 267 2.09 4.64 -16.21
C SER A 267 2.65 5.25 -14.91
N GLY A 268 3.73 6.03 -15.05
CA GLY A 268 4.32 6.80 -13.94
C GLY A 268 3.36 7.83 -13.33
N ASP A 269 2.42 8.37 -14.11
CA ASP A 269 1.42 9.31 -13.61
C ASP A 269 0.44 8.64 -12.63
N HIS A 270 -0.01 7.42 -12.94
CA HIS A 270 -0.89 6.67 -12.04
C HIS A 270 -0.17 6.25 -10.76
N LEU A 271 1.10 5.87 -10.85
CA LEU A 271 1.93 5.63 -9.67
C LEU A 271 2.08 6.90 -8.83
N THR A 272 2.39 8.03 -9.47
CA THR A 272 2.56 9.32 -8.80
C THR A 272 1.28 9.77 -8.11
N LEU A 273 0.12 9.60 -8.77
CA LEU A 273 -1.19 9.90 -8.21
C LEU A 273 -1.45 9.10 -6.93
N VAL A 274 -1.14 7.80 -6.93
CA VAL A 274 -1.34 6.96 -5.74
C VAL A 274 -0.33 7.29 -4.65
N SER A 275 0.93 7.53 -5.00
CA SER A 275 1.97 7.97 -4.05
C SER A 275 1.57 9.27 -3.35
N GLN A 276 1.11 10.29 -4.09
CA GLN A 276 0.63 11.55 -3.52
C GLN A 276 -0.58 11.37 -2.60
N LYS A 277 -1.54 10.50 -2.96
CA LYS A 277 -2.69 10.18 -2.10
C LYS A 277 -2.25 9.55 -0.79
N TRP A 278 -1.28 8.63 -0.83
CA TRP A 278 -0.72 8.02 0.38
C TRP A 278 0.03 9.04 1.23
N GLN A 279 0.85 9.89 0.63
CA GLN A 279 1.54 10.97 1.35
C GLN A 279 0.53 11.88 2.08
N LEU A 280 -0.55 12.30 1.42
CA LEU A 280 -1.59 13.12 2.06
C LEU A 280 -2.31 12.38 3.19
N ALA A 281 -2.56 11.07 3.03
CA ALA A 281 -3.18 10.24 4.06
C ALA A 281 -2.27 10.08 5.28
N GLU A 282 -0.94 9.98 5.08
CA GLU A 282 0.03 9.98 6.18
C GLU A 282 -0.08 11.24 7.03
N PHE A 283 -0.49 12.40 6.49
CA PHE A 283 -0.56 13.67 7.23
C PHE A 283 -1.80 13.84 8.13
N GLY A 284 -2.86 13.04 7.97
CA GLY A 284 -4.13 13.19 8.69
C GLY A 284 -4.03 12.97 10.22
N PRO A 285 -4.91 13.59 11.05
CA PRO A 285 -4.99 13.29 12.46
C PRO A 285 -5.53 11.86 12.63
N GLY A 286 -4.75 10.98 13.28
CA GLY A 286 -5.20 9.63 13.62
C GLY A 286 -4.60 8.47 12.82
N GLY A 287 -3.53 8.69 12.03
CA GLY A 287 -2.63 7.61 11.55
C GLY A 287 -3.31 6.39 10.92
N SER A 288 -4.54 6.55 10.42
CA SER A 288 -5.29 5.49 9.77
C SER A 288 -4.94 5.63 8.31
N GLY A 289 -3.94 4.87 7.86
CA GLY A 289 -3.57 4.81 6.46
C GLY A 289 -4.83 4.65 5.61
N ALA A 290 -4.94 5.43 4.55
CA ALA A 290 -5.99 5.21 3.57
C ALA A 290 -5.81 3.79 3.05
N GLN A 291 -6.59 2.82 3.52
CA GLN A 291 -6.70 1.46 2.99
C GLN A 291 -7.13 1.55 1.51
N ILE A 292 -6.21 1.91 0.62
CA ILE A 292 -6.34 1.64 -0.79
C ILE A 292 -5.91 0.18 -0.90
N THR A 293 -6.85 -0.72 -0.60
CA THR A 293 -6.68 -2.13 -0.93
C THR A 293 -6.38 -2.20 -2.43
N ALA A 294 -5.44 -3.06 -2.83
CA ALA A 294 -5.27 -3.46 -4.22
C ALA A 294 -6.61 -4.07 -4.71
N GLY A 295 -7.48 -3.20 -5.23
CA GLY A 295 -8.92 -3.49 -5.26
C GLY A 295 -9.78 -2.23 -5.19
N GLY A 296 -9.40 -1.18 -5.93
CA GLY A 296 -10.34 -0.20 -6.48
C GLY A 296 -11.36 0.42 -5.51
N GLY A 297 -10.88 1.09 -4.47
CA GLY A 297 -11.66 2.05 -3.69
C GLY A 297 -10.73 2.80 -2.75
N ASN A 298 -10.80 4.12 -2.69
CA ASN A 298 -10.07 4.84 -1.66
C ASN A 298 -10.81 4.67 -0.33
N SER A 299 -10.40 3.78 0.58
CA SER A 299 -11.11 3.62 1.88
C SER A 299 -11.16 4.88 2.74
N TRP A 300 -10.53 5.98 2.32
CA TRP A 300 -10.73 7.31 2.88
C TRP A 300 -12.10 7.90 2.51
N THR A 301 -12.47 7.97 1.23
CA THR A 301 -13.79 8.52 0.79
C THR A 301 -14.81 7.48 0.31
N GLN A 302 -14.34 6.32 -0.13
CA GLN A 302 -15.11 5.18 -0.65
C GLN A 302 -14.92 3.96 0.27
N GLY A 303 -15.61 2.86 -0.02
CA GLY A 303 -15.53 1.59 0.70
C GLY A 303 -16.32 1.55 2.03
N ARG A 304 -16.08 0.47 2.77
CA ARG A 304 -16.72 0.19 4.07
C ARG A 304 -16.28 1.19 5.15
N LYS A 305 -17.22 1.78 5.87
CA LYS A 305 -16.97 2.69 7.02
C LYS A 305 -17.54 2.07 8.29
N SER A 306 -16.75 2.02 9.35
CA SER A 306 -17.25 1.71 10.69
C SER A 306 -17.81 2.97 11.34
N LEU A 307 -18.96 2.84 12.01
CA LEU A 307 -19.57 3.93 12.76
C LEU A 307 -19.85 3.49 14.20
N LEU A 308 -19.47 4.34 15.16
CA LEU A 308 -19.83 4.16 16.57
C LEU A 308 -21.07 5.01 16.89
N TYR A 309 -22.18 4.34 17.22
CA TYR A 309 -23.40 5.00 17.69
C TYR A 309 -23.48 4.90 19.20
N MET A 310 -23.34 6.03 19.91
CA MET A 310 -23.43 6.08 21.37
C MET A 310 -24.79 6.59 21.81
N ARG A 311 -25.52 5.76 22.56
CA ARG A 311 -26.71 6.16 23.31
C ARG A 311 -26.25 6.68 24.67
N VAL A 312 -26.58 7.93 24.99
CA VAL A 312 -26.13 8.59 26.23
C VAL A 312 -27.34 9.01 27.03
N ASN A 313 -27.37 8.63 28.31
CA ASN A 313 -28.36 9.06 29.30
C ASN A 313 -27.65 9.94 30.33
N PHE A 314 -28.38 10.83 30.97
CA PHE A 314 -27.84 11.72 32.00
C PHE A 314 -28.24 11.24 33.40
N PRO A 315 -27.49 11.57 34.47
CA PRO A 315 -27.80 11.10 35.82
C PRO A 315 -29.16 11.56 36.35
N ASP A 316 -29.67 12.68 35.84
CA ASP A 316 -30.95 13.29 36.17
C ASP A 316 -32.11 12.74 35.31
N ASP A 317 -31.84 12.08 34.19
CA ASP A 317 -32.84 11.42 33.34
C ASP A 317 -32.30 10.13 32.73
N LEU A 318 -32.80 9.00 33.25
CA LEU A 318 -32.43 7.64 32.82
C LEU A 318 -33.28 7.13 31.65
N THR A 319 -34.16 7.96 31.08
CA THR A 319 -34.98 7.58 29.93
C THR A 319 -34.09 7.33 28.72
N ASP A 320 -34.21 6.15 28.11
CA ASP A 320 -33.46 5.84 26.91
C ASP A 320 -33.90 6.75 25.75
N PRO A 321 -32.98 7.53 25.12
CA PRO A 321 -33.34 8.45 24.06
C PRO A 321 -33.83 7.72 22.80
N ILE A 322 -33.34 6.50 22.59
CA ILE A 322 -33.78 5.61 21.52
C ILE A 322 -33.51 4.15 21.92
N SER A 323 -34.43 3.25 21.58
CA SER A 323 -34.21 1.82 21.75
C SER A 323 -33.07 1.34 20.84
N GLU A 324 -32.43 0.24 21.23
CA GLU A 324 -31.32 -0.33 20.45
C GLU A 324 -31.74 -0.70 19.02
N ALA A 325 -32.89 -1.36 18.88
CA ALA A 325 -33.44 -1.74 17.58
C ALA A 325 -33.73 -0.53 16.70
N ASN A 326 -34.23 0.57 17.28
CA ASN A 326 -34.49 1.79 16.52
C ASN A 326 -33.19 2.51 16.14
N ALA A 327 -32.14 2.42 16.95
CA ALA A 327 -30.81 2.94 16.61
C ALA A 327 -30.23 2.20 15.40
N TYR A 328 -30.32 0.86 15.37
CA TYR A 328 -29.94 0.06 14.21
C TYR A 328 -30.74 0.43 12.97
N GLY A 329 -32.09 0.48 13.07
CA GLY A 329 -32.92 0.87 11.93
C GLY A 329 -32.66 2.29 11.41
N THR A 330 -32.26 3.21 12.29
CA THR A 330 -31.81 4.56 11.90
C THR A 330 -30.50 4.48 11.11
N MET A 331 -29.53 3.71 11.60
CA MET A 331 -28.24 3.55 10.91
C MET A 331 -28.35 2.78 9.59
N ASP A 332 -29.28 1.84 9.45
CA ASP A 332 -29.59 1.19 8.17
C ASP A 332 -30.10 2.20 7.13
N THR A 333 -30.93 3.15 7.57
CA THR A 333 -31.42 4.23 6.70
C THR A 333 -30.29 5.16 6.27
N VAL A 334 -29.39 5.51 7.19
CA VAL A 334 -28.19 6.32 6.88
C VAL A 334 -27.26 5.57 5.92
N ASN A 335 -27.02 4.27 6.16
CA ASN A 335 -26.23 3.43 5.26
C ASN A 335 -26.81 3.44 3.84
N ARG A 336 -28.12 3.24 3.69
CA ARG A 336 -28.79 3.30 2.38
C ARG A 336 -28.58 4.64 1.67
N PHE A 337 -28.68 5.76 2.40
CA PHE A 337 -28.41 7.08 1.82
C PHE A 337 -26.98 7.17 1.25
N TYR A 338 -25.97 6.68 1.99
CA TYR A 338 -24.59 6.67 1.50
C TYR A 338 -24.40 5.72 0.32
N VAL A 339 -25.01 4.53 0.35
CA VAL A 339 -24.94 3.54 -0.73
C VAL A 339 -25.55 4.12 -2.01
N GLU A 340 -26.74 4.69 -1.93
CA GLU A 340 -27.44 5.30 -3.08
C GLU A 340 -26.71 6.54 -3.59
N GLY A 341 -26.39 7.49 -2.71
CA GLY A 341 -25.75 8.76 -3.08
C GLY A 341 -24.32 8.62 -3.60
N SER A 342 -23.65 7.52 -3.26
CA SER A 342 -22.29 7.20 -3.75
C SER A 342 -22.26 6.23 -4.92
N TYR A 343 -23.41 5.83 -5.49
CA TYR A 343 -23.50 4.81 -6.54
C TYR A 343 -22.80 3.49 -6.15
N ASN A 344 -23.12 2.95 -4.97
CA ASN A 344 -22.50 1.76 -4.37
C ASN A 344 -20.99 1.87 -4.09
N ALA A 345 -20.42 3.08 -4.10
CA ALA A 345 -19.01 3.26 -3.81
C ALA A 345 -18.70 3.34 -2.30
N THR A 346 -19.67 3.66 -1.44
CA THR A 346 -19.50 3.84 0.01
C THR A 346 -20.65 3.19 0.79
N TRP A 347 -20.35 2.45 1.85
CA TRP A 347 -21.36 1.87 2.76
C TRP A 347 -20.87 1.86 4.21
N ILE A 348 -21.80 1.94 5.15
CA ILE A 348 -21.55 1.96 6.59
C ILE A 348 -21.92 0.59 7.18
N THR A 349 -21.16 0.14 8.17
CA THR A 349 -21.41 -1.11 8.91
C THR A 349 -21.30 -0.94 10.40
#